data_AF-A0A7T5RB27-F1
#
_entry.id   AF-A0A7T5RB27-F1
#
_cell.length_a   1.000
_cell.length_b   1.000
_cell.length_c   1.000
_cell.angle_alpha   90.00
_cell.angle_beta   90.00
_cell.angle_gamma   90.00
#
_symmetry.space_group_name_H-M   'P 1'
#
loop_
_entity.id
_entity.type
_entity.pdbx_description
1 polymer ?
#
loop_
_entity_poly.entity_id
_entity_poly.type
_entity_poly.pdbx_seq_one_letter_code
_entity_poly.pdbx_strand_id
1 'polypeptide(L)'
;MSHARYLVDEYTVDVQVERDKIEVKDPQGNLVVGKYLKMIKEDGWWDVWYNNKSQDLMVGNSPFYAPHQAGALNRILHQHNAQEFGNFNAPYNIGIYLDDIPENNILKILDKNGKPIEGAKVKIFQSIPANGEKTKYGEKLIDNIPDFEGTTDFLGIIPVGPNPFGNTTLSLGAPWNKKIYPSGNNSVFILEVFYNDIIFYKFMEVSDFNIAYWSGFTNEAVYEVQTDIPIIIQSSQRNIQQSTQVTNILNDTQNQNNPIYQMIAKCFKEKANTPSCPDKNAVDYDKDGDVDEQDYKLFLQSLGQ
;
A
#
# COMPACT_ATOMS: atom_id res chain seq x y z
N MET A 1 31.89 -1.12 13.15
CA MET A 1 32.33 -2.15 12.18
C MET A 1 31.29 -2.42 11.09
N SER A 2 30.00 -2.21 11.35
CA SER A 2 28.90 -2.57 10.44
C SER A 2 28.86 -1.78 9.12
N HIS A 3 29.15 -0.48 9.14
CA HIS A 3 29.31 0.31 7.91
C HIS A 3 30.36 -0.24 6.94
N ALA A 4 31.52 -0.64 7.48
CA ALA A 4 32.57 -1.29 6.68
C ALA A 4 32.12 -2.64 6.10
N ARG A 5 31.02 -3.20 6.62
CA ARG A 5 30.36 -4.40 6.15
C ARG A 5 29.05 -4.09 5.42
N TYR A 6 28.98 -2.97 4.70
CA TYR A 6 27.94 -2.70 3.70
C TYR A 6 26.56 -2.25 4.22
N LEU A 7 26.33 -2.21 5.53
CA LEU A 7 25.07 -1.73 6.13
C LEU A 7 25.04 -0.22 6.28
N VAL A 8 23.91 0.42 5.93
CA VAL A 8 23.65 1.83 6.26
C VAL A 8 23.24 1.99 7.72
N ASP A 9 23.34 3.20 8.26
CA ASP A 9 22.68 3.54 9.52
C ASP A 9 21.17 3.44 9.34
N GLU A 10 20.52 2.49 10.01
CA GLU A 10 19.08 2.29 9.92
C GLU A 10 18.31 3.34 10.73
N TYR A 11 18.95 4.04 11.68
CA TYR A 11 18.35 5.25 12.27
C TYR A 11 18.13 6.37 11.23
N THR A 12 18.66 6.23 10.01
CA THR A 12 18.31 7.12 8.89
C THR A 12 16.95 6.81 8.29
N VAL A 13 16.28 5.73 8.70
CA VAL A 13 14.88 5.43 8.38
C VAL A 13 13.93 6.05 9.41
N ASP A 14 14.42 6.36 10.62
CA ASP A 14 13.65 7.11 11.61
C ASP A 14 13.22 8.47 11.08
N VAL A 15 12.09 8.96 11.61
CA VAL A 15 11.59 10.31 11.38
C VAL A 15 11.71 11.11 12.66
N GLN A 16 12.77 11.89 12.78
CA GLN A 16 13.17 12.60 14.00
C GLN A 16 12.47 13.96 14.13
N VAL A 17 12.03 14.32 15.34
CA VAL A 17 11.22 15.54 15.60
C VAL A 17 12.00 16.83 15.31
N GLU A 18 13.26 16.89 15.74
CA GLU A 18 14.07 18.12 15.65
C GLU A 18 14.80 18.26 14.30
N ARG A 19 14.97 17.15 13.60
CA ARG A 19 15.77 17.07 12.37
C ARG A 19 14.91 17.05 11.12
N ASP A 20 13.82 16.29 11.14
CA ASP A 20 13.02 16.01 9.96
C ASP A 20 11.79 16.94 9.91
N LYS A 21 11.45 17.40 8.72
CA LYS A 21 10.38 18.36 8.49
C LYS A 21 9.17 17.64 7.88
N ILE A 22 8.04 17.65 8.59
CA ILE A 22 6.77 17.16 8.06
C ILE A 22 5.82 18.33 7.90
N GLU A 23 5.35 18.55 6.67
CA GLU A 23 4.42 19.63 6.33
C GLU A 23 3.03 19.11 5.96
N VAL A 24 2.82 17.79 5.95
CA VAL A 24 1.53 17.16 5.65
C VAL A 24 0.44 17.70 6.59
N LYS A 25 -0.68 18.10 6.00
CA LYS A 25 -1.83 18.70 6.66
C LYS A 25 -3.10 17.89 6.42
N ASP A 26 -3.94 17.87 7.45
CA ASP A 26 -5.30 17.34 7.36
C ASP A 26 -6.21 18.26 6.50
N PRO A 27 -7.43 17.81 6.16
CA PRO A 27 -8.37 18.63 5.39
C PRO A 27 -8.80 19.95 6.05
N GLN A 28 -8.54 20.11 7.36
CA GLN A 28 -8.78 21.35 8.10
C GLN A 28 -7.54 22.27 8.15
N GLY A 29 -6.44 21.87 7.51
CA GLY A 29 -5.20 22.63 7.42
C GLY A 29 -4.25 22.47 8.62
N ASN A 30 -4.54 21.55 9.55
CA ASN A 30 -3.67 21.28 10.70
C ASN A 30 -2.59 20.26 10.33
N LEU A 31 -1.40 20.38 10.91
CA LEU A 31 -0.35 19.37 10.74
C LEU A 31 -0.83 18.00 11.25
N VAL A 32 -0.50 16.95 10.49
CA VAL A 32 -0.87 15.57 10.85
C VAL A 32 -0.04 15.01 12.00
N VAL A 33 1.22 15.46 12.12
CA VAL A 33 2.08 15.18 13.27
C VAL A 33 1.55 15.88 14.52
N GLY A 34 1.63 15.18 15.65
CA GLY A 34 1.03 15.59 16.93
C GLY A 34 -0.48 15.28 17.02
N LYS A 35 -1.23 15.39 15.92
CA LYS A 35 -2.68 15.07 15.90
C LYS A 35 -2.95 13.59 15.63
N TYR A 36 -2.55 13.09 14.46
CA TYR A 36 -2.75 11.72 14.01
C TYR A 36 -1.51 10.86 14.22
N LEU A 37 -0.33 11.41 13.93
CA LEU A 37 0.97 10.74 14.11
C LEU A 37 1.58 11.23 15.43
N LYS A 38 1.59 10.36 16.46
CA LYS A 38 2.03 10.73 17.80
C LYS A 38 3.55 10.66 17.91
N MET A 39 4.10 11.63 18.63
CA MET A 39 5.50 11.63 19.00
C MET A 39 5.79 10.46 19.94
N ILE A 40 6.92 9.81 19.71
CA ILE A 40 7.49 8.78 20.56
C ILE A 40 8.67 9.42 21.27
N LYS A 41 8.64 9.39 22.60
CA LYS A 41 9.76 9.84 23.44
C LYS A 41 10.72 8.68 23.63
N GLU A 42 11.97 8.87 23.24
CA GLU A 42 13.03 7.89 23.44
C GLU A 42 13.93 8.32 24.59
N ASP A 43 14.27 7.38 25.48
CA ASP A 43 15.15 7.63 26.61
C ASP A 43 16.61 7.73 26.12
N GLY A 44 17.03 8.94 25.74
CA GLY A 44 18.44 9.33 25.68
C GLY A 44 19.08 9.54 24.31
N TRP A 45 18.32 9.55 23.21
CA TRP A 45 18.85 9.81 21.86
C TRP A 45 18.16 10.99 21.18
N TRP A 46 16.90 10.84 20.77
CA TRP A 46 16.10 11.88 20.11
C TRP A 46 14.60 11.53 20.14
N ASP A 47 13.74 12.53 20.28
CA ASP A 47 12.30 12.34 20.07
C ASP A 47 12.03 12.08 18.59
N VAL A 48 11.13 11.13 18.29
CA VAL A 48 10.78 10.77 16.91
C VAL A 48 9.28 10.83 16.67
N TRP A 49 8.89 11.07 15.42
CA TRP A 49 7.54 10.79 14.91
C TRP A 49 7.38 9.32 14.51
N TYR A 50 8.48 8.66 14.16
CA TYR A 50 8.52 7.26 13.75
C TYR A 50 9.88 6.65 14.06
N ASN A 51 9.88 5.50 14.74
CA ASN A 51 11.02 4.62 14.81
C ASN A 51 10.91 3.60 13.68
N ASN A 52 12.03 3.35 13.02
CA ASN A 52 12.13 2.23 12.11
C ASN A 52 11.84 0.91 12.83
N LYS A 53 11.40 -0.12 12.10
CA LYS A 53 10.96 -1.37 12.72
C LYS A 53 12.12 -2.25 13.19
N SER A 54 13.31 -2.03 12.67
CA SER A 54 14.49 -2.84 12.96
C SER A 54 15.17 -2.34 14.23
N GLN A 55 14.92 -2.96 15.38
CA GLN A 55 15.67 -2.64 16.61
C GLN A 55 17.04 -3.35 16.65
N ASP A 56 17.96 -2.91 15.79
CA ASP A 56 19.18 -3.64 15.50
C ASP A 56 20.47 -2.82 15.66
N LEU A 57 21.59 -3.44 15.25
CA LEU A 57 22.94 -2.93 15.39
C LEU A 57 23.17 -1.56 14.70
N MET A 58 22.33 -1.17 13.75
CA MET A 58 22.45 0.10 13.01
C MET A 58 21.43 1.15 13.41
N VAL A 59 20.62 0.86 14.44
CA VAL A 59 19.67 1.81 15.03
C VAL A 59 20.09 2.22 16.43
N GLY A 60 20.81 1.36 17.15
CA GLY A 60 21.32 1.69 18.48
C GLY A 60 22.23 0.59 19.06
N ASN A 61 22.19 0.43 20.38
CA ASN A 61 23.03 -0.51 21.12
C ASN A 61 22.50 -1.97 21.12
N SER A 62 21.93 -2.43 20.00
CA SER A 62 21.52 -3.83 19.88
C SER A 62 22.71 -4.68 19.41
N PRO A 63 23.00 -5.84 20.05
CA PRO A 63 24.06 -6.74 19.60
C PRO A 63 23.59 -7.68 18.48
N PHE A 64 22.37 -7.52 17.95
CA PHE A 64 21.74 -8.43 17.00
C PHE A 64 21.52 -7.78 15.64
N TYR A 65 21.49 -8.60 14.59
CA TYR A 65 21.04 -8.21 13.25
C TYR A 65 19.55 -8.50 13.10
N ALA A 66 18.76 -7.50 12.70
CA ALA A 66 17.37 -7.72 12.30
C ALA A 66 17.28 -8.43 10.94
N PRO A 67 16.09 -8.96 10.56
CA PRO A 67 15.88 -9.57 9.25
C PRO A 67 16.34 -8.70 8.08
N HIS A 68 16.13 -7.37 8.18
CA HIS A 68 16.52 -6.43 7.14
C HIS A 68 18.06 -6.45 6.91
N GLN A 69 18.84 -6.34 7.97
CA GLN A 69 20.31 -6.39 7.89
C GLN A 69 20.83 -7.75 7.47
N ALA A 70 20.21 -8.82 7.98
CA ALA A 70 20.57 -10.17 7.58
C ALA A 70 20.37 -10.36 6.07
N GLY A 71 19.25 -9.86 5.52
CA GLY A 71 19.00 -9.85 4.08
C GLY A 71 20.03 -9.04 3.30
N ALA A 72 20.34 -7.81 3.74
CA ALA A 72 21.35 -6.97 3.14
C ALA A 72 22.75 -7.62 3.12
N LEU A 73 23.15 -8.28 4.21
CA LEU A 73 24.43 -9.02 4.29
C LEU A 73 24.42 -10.30 3.42
N ASN A 74 23.28 -10.99 3.34
CA ASN A 74 23.14 -12.17 2.49
C ASN A 74 23.25 -11.83 1.00
N ARG A 75 22.77 -10.65 0.58
CA ARG A 75 22.89 -10.15 -0.80
C ARG A 75 24.35 -10.10 -1.29
N ILE A 76 25.27 -9.85 -0.36
CA ILE A 76 26.71 -9.74 -0.64
C ILE A 76 27.49 -10.99 -0.20
N LEU A 77 26.78 -12.09 0.09
CA LEU A 77 27.43 -13.33 0.48
C LEU A 77 28.38 -13.77 -0.63
N HIS A 78 29.59 -14.18 -0.23
CA HIS A 78 30.70 -14.53 -1.12
C HIS A 78 31.26 -13.38 -1.98
N GLN A 79 30.79 -12.14 -1.77
CA GLN A 79 31.36 -10.96 -2.38
C GLN A 79 32.37 -10.34 -1.40
N HIS A 80 33.59 -10.12 -1.86
CA HIS A 80 34.58 -9.37 -1.09
C HIS A 80 34.35 -7.86 -1.30
N ASN A 81 33.31 -7.29 -0.68
CA ASN A 81 33.02 -5.85 -0.83
C ASN A 81 34.15 -4.93 -0.34
N ALA A 82 35.08 -5.45 0.46
CA ALA A 82 36.33 -4.76 0.80
C ALA A 82 37.24 -4.49 -0.41
N GLN A 83 37.02 -5.13 -1.57
CA GLN A 83 37.81 -4.93 -2.80
C GLN A 83 37.53 -3.57 -3.47
N GLU A 84 36.35 -2.97 -3.26
CA GLU A 84 35.99 -1.66 -3.80
C GLU A 84 36.14 -0.52 -2.77
N PHE A 85 37.07 -0.65 -1.81
CA PHE A 85 37.18 0.13 -0.56
C PHE A 85 36.20 -0.36 0.52
N GLY A 86 36.69 -0.75 1.69
CA GLY A 86 35.82 -1.25 2.77
C GLY A 86 36.54 -1.73 4.03
N ASN A 87 37.82 -1.38 4.23
CA ASN A 87 38.60 -1.91 5.35
C ASN A 87 38.22 -1.26 6.69
N PHE A 88 38.16 0.08 6.72
CA PHE A 88 37.75 0.86 7.91
C PHE A 88 36.56 1.80 7.64
N ASN A 89 36.23 2.06 6.38
CA ASN A 89 35.15 2.95 5.94
C ASN A 89 34.06 2.15 5.22
N ALA A 90 32.88 2.77 5.05
CA ALA A 90 31.81 2.22 4.22
C ALA A 90 32.27 1.97 2.77
N PRO A 91 31.84 0.87 2.13
CA PRO A 91 32.13 0.63 0.72
C PRO A 91 31.29 1.54 -0.19
N TYR A 92 31.73 1.74 -1.44
CA TYR A 92 31.03 2.61 -2.39
C TYR A 92 29.61 2.15 -2.71
N ASN A 93 29.37 0.85 -2.65
CA ASN A 93 28.07 0.25 -2.89
C ASN A 93 27.19 0.16 -1.63
N ILE A 94 27.56 0.78 -0.51
CA ILE A 94 26.74 0.80 0.71
C ILE A 94 25.31 1.27 0.39
N GLY A 95 24.32 0.55 0.92
CA GLY A 95 22.91 0.90 0.75
C GLY A 95 22.30 0.59 -0.62
N ILE A 96 23.04 0.03 -1.59
CA ILE A 96 22.45 -0.41 -2.89
C ILE A 96 21.37 -1.48 -2.74
N TYR A 97 21.39 -2.19 -1.62
CA TYR A 97 20.34 -3.14 -1.27
C TYR A 97 18.98 -2.48 -0.97
N LEU A 98 18.94 -1.17 -0.71
CA LEU A 98 17.67 -0.47 -0.48
C LEU A 98 16.82 -0.40 -1.75
N ASP A 99 17.44 -0.52 -2.92
CA ASP A 99 16.75 -0.58 -4.22
C ASP A 99 16.19 -1.97 -4.54
N ASP A 100 16.44 -2.99 -3.71
CA ASP A 100 15.89 -4.33 -3.87
C ASP A 100 14.39 -4.29 -3.48
N ILE A 101 13.55 -3.74 -4.35
CA ILE A 101 12.09 -3.57 -4.16
C ILE A 101 11.37 -4.36 -5.26
N PRO A 102 10.20 -4.96 -4.97
CA PRO A 102 9.41 -5.65 -5.99
C PRO A 102 9.01 -4.75 -7.17
N GLU A 103 8.95 -5.30 -8.39
CA GLU A 103 8.59 -4.54 -9.60
C GLU A 103 7.15 -3.98 -9.53
N ASN A 104 6.25 -4.65 -8.81
CA ASN A 104 4.86 -4.21 -8.62
C ASN A 104 4.52 -4.25 -7.13
N ASN A 105 4.25 -3.09 -6.55
CA ASN A 105 3.88 -2.99 -5.14
C ASN A 105 2.40 -2.65 -5.01
N ILE A 106 1.71 -3.40 -4.15
CA ILE A 106 0.26 -3.28 -3.95
C ILE A 106 0.00 -3.06 -2.47
N LEU A 107 -0.76 -2.02 -2.13
CA LEU A 107 -1.27 -1.84 -0.77
C LEU A 107 -2.66 -2.47 -0.67
N LYS A 108 -2.89 -3.28 0.37
CA LYS A 108 -4.20 -3.83 0.71
C LYS A 108 -4.70 -3.17 1.98
N ILE A 109 -5.69 -2.30 1.85
CA ILE A 109 -6.22 -1.49 2.94
C ILE A 109 -7.32 -2.27 3.65
N LEU A 110 -7.12 -2.48 4.94
CA LEU A 110 -8.02 -3.24 5.80
C LEU A 110 -8.64 -2.34 6.87
N ASP A 111 -9.90 -2.62 7.21
CA ASP A 111 -10.60 -2.02 8.33
C ASP A 111 -10.06 -2.54 9.66
N LYS A 112 -10.55 -2.00 10.78
CA LYS A 112 -10.11 -2.42 12.13
C LYS A 112 -10.30 -3.91 12.46
N ASN A 113 -11.12 -4.64 11.69
CA ASN A 113 -11.40 -6.06 11.86
C ASN A 113 -10.69 -6.94 10.81
N GLY A 114 -9.86 -6.37 9.94
CA GLY A 114 -9.13 -7.11 8.90
C GLY A 114 -9.94 -7.33 7.62
N LYS A 115 -11.07 -6.64 7.44
CA LYS A 115 -11.86 -6.70 6.22
C LYS A 115 -11.37 -5.65 5.20
N PRO A 116 -11.25 -6.00 3.91
CA PRO A 116 -10.88 -5.01 2.89
C PRO A 116 -11.84 -3.82 2.81
N ILE A 117 -11.28 -2.61 2.64
CA ILE A 117 -12.05 -1.38 2.44
C ILE A 117 -12.08 -1.05 0.95
N GLU A 118 -13.24 -1.24 0.31
CA GLU A 118 -13.50 -0.80 -1.06
C GLU A 118 -13.74 0.72 -1.12
N GLY A 119 -13.22 1.39 -2.14
CA GLY A 119 -13.49 2.82 -2.38
C GLY A 119 -12.79 3.78 -1.43
N ALA A 120 -11.78 3.32 -0.67
CA ALA A 120 -10.95 4.19 0.15
C ALA A 120 -10.06 5.05 -0.73
N LYS A 121 -10.03 6.37 -0.49
CA LYS A 121 -9.10 7.28 -1.14
C LYS A 121 -7.76 7.19 -0.44
N VAL A 122 -6.71 6.93 -1.20
CA VAL A 122 -5.36 6.74 -0.67
C VAL A 122 -4.44 7.82 -1.22
N LYS A 123 -3.60 8.38 -0.36
CA LYS A 123 -2.51 9.27 -0.75
C LYS A 123 -1.19 8.83 -0.14
N ILE A 124 -0.09 9.03 -0.86
CA ILE A 124 1.26 8.82 -0.37
C ILE A 124 2.03 10.13 -0.43
N PHE A 125 2.71 10.46 0.67
CA PHE A 125 3.62 11.60 0.78
C PHE A 125 5.01 11.04 1.07
N GLN A 126 5.88 11.04 0.07
CA GLN A 126 7.22 10.48 0.11
C GLN A 126 8.14 11.40 0.89
N SER A 127 9.12 10.81 1.58
CA SER A 127 10.22 11.60 2.10
C SER A 127 11.21 11.93 0.97
N ILE A 128 11.67 13.17 0.98
CA ILE A 128 12.71 13.68 0.09
C ILE A 128 13.84 14.33 0.92
N PRO A 129 15.02 14.60 0.34
CA PRO A 129 16.08 15.30 1.05
C PRO A 129 15.67 16.75 1.40
N ALA A 130 15.72 17.12 2.68
CA ALA A 130 15.20 18.40 3.19
C ALA A 130 15.80 19.67 2.57
N ASN A 131 17.03 19.62 2.06
CA ASN A 131 17.74 20.73 1.42
C ASN A 131 18.24 20.34 0.00
N GLY A 132 17.53 19.45 -0.69
CA GLY A 132 17.98 18.89 -1.98
C GLY A 132 19.31 18.14 -1.84
N GLU A 133 20.23 18.29 -2.82
CA GLU A 133 21.54 17.60 -2.81
C GLU A 133 22.48 18.02 -1.66
N LYS A 134 22.16 19.09 -0.91
CA LYS A 134 22.99 19.60 0.21
C LYS A 134 22.49 19.19 1.59
N THR A 135 21.52 18.27 1.64
CA THR A 135 20.92 17.81 2.89
C THR A 135 21.94 17.13 3.79
N LYS A 136 21.86 17.34 5.11
CA LYS A 136 22.71 16.56 6.02
C LYS A 136 22.23 15.11 6.03
N TYR A 137 23.11 14.23 6.46
CA TYR A 137 22.85 12.80 6.53
C TYR A 137 21.55 12.49 7.27
N GLY A 138 20.61 11.84 6.58
CA GLY A 138 19.33 11.37 7.14
C GLY A 138 18.22 12.42 7.32
N GLU A 139 18.45 13.72 7.03
CA GLU A 139 17.40 14.74 7.20
C GLU A 139 16.31 14.63 6.13
N LYS A 140 15.05 14.51 6.53
CA LYS A 140 13.91 14.32 5.63
C LYS A 140 13.03 15.55 5.56
N LEU A 141 12.46 15.79 4.40
CA LEU A 141 11.26 16.60 4.21
C LEU A 141 10.16 15.69 3.67
N ILE A 142 8.99 15.72 4.30
CA ILE A 142 7.76 15.19 3.73
C ILE A 142 6.83 16.39 3.57
N ASP A 143 6.70 16.87 2.34
CA ASP A 143 5.89 18.07 2.07
C ASP A 143 4.39 17.74 2.04
N ASN A 144 3.56 18.75 1.77
CA ASN A 144 2.09 18.59 1.74
C ASN A 144 1.53 18.28 0.35
N ILE A 145 2.35 17.81 -0.58
CA ILE A 145 1.94 17.47 -1.95
C ILE A 145 1.95 15.94 -2.06
N PRO A 146 0.81 15.30 -2.35
CA PRO A 146 0.79 13.86 -2.59
C PRO A 146 1.63 13.49 -3.82
N ASP A 147 2.54 12.53 -3.66
CA ASP A 147 3.31 11.94 -4.77
C ASP A 147 2.50 10.86 -5.51
N PHE A 148 1.50 10.30 -4.82
CA PHE A 148 0.55 9.36 -5.40
C PHE A 148 -0.84 9.59 -4.79
N GLU A 149 -1.87 9.47 -5.62
CA GLU A 149 -3.28 9.46 -5.22
C GLU A 149 -4.01 8.34 -5.98
N GLY A 150 -4.92 7.64 -5.31
CA GLY A 150 -5.80 6.68 -5.97
C GLY A 150 -6.92 6.17 -5.07
N THR A 151 -7.63 5.13 -5.54
CA THR A 151 -8.79 4.57 -4.83
C THR A 151 -8.72 3.05 -4.84
N THR A 152 -9.03 2.42 -3.70
CA THR A 152 -9.02 0.96 -3.58
C THR A 152 -10.19 0.32 -4.32
N ASP A 153 -9.96 -0.87 -4.90
CA ASP A 153 -10.99 -1.67 -5.56
C ASP A 153 -11.84 -2.50 -4.56
N PHE A 154 -12.68 -3.41 -5.07
CA PHE A 154 -13.54 -4.28 -4.27
C PHE A 154 -12.79 -5.25 -3.34
N LEU A 155 -11.50 -5.52 -3.62
CA LEU A 155 -10.62 -6.32 -2.77
C LEU A 155 -9.83 -5.46 -1.78
N GLY A 156 -10.11 -4.15 -1.73
CA GLY A 156 -9.40 -3.18 -0.92
C GLY A 156 -7.95 -2.97 -1.36
N ILE A 157 -7.60 -3.32 -2.60
CA ILE A 157 -6.23 -3.19 -3.10
C ILE A 157 -6.05 -1.94 -3.96
N ILE A 158 -4.81 -1.44 -3.95
CA ILE A 158 -4.37 -0.35 -4.80
C ILE A 158 -2.90 -0.54 -5.22
N PRO A 159 -2.61 -0.65 -6.53
CA PRO A 159 -1.23 -0.67 -7.02
C PRO A 159 -0.57 0.71 -6.84
N VAL A 160 0.62 0.73 -6.26
CA VAL A 160 1.40 1.97 -6.01
C VAL A 160 2.68 2.05 -6.85
N GLY A 161 2.81 1.14 -7.82
CA GLY A 161 3.91 1.12 -8.78
C GLY A 161 5.19 0.44 -8.28
N PRO A 162 6.29 0.57 -9.05
CA PRO A 162 7.55 -0.13 -8.77
C PRO A 162 8.36 0.47 -7.62
N ASN A 163 8.16 1.76 -7.31
CA ASN A 163 8.87 2.41 -6.21
C ASN A 163 7.99 3.46 -5.52
N PRO A 164 7.29 3.10 -4.42
CA PRO A 164 6.47 4.04 -3.68
C PRO A 164 7.29 5.03 -2.83
N PHE A 165 8.62 4.99 -2.89
CA PHE A 165 9.54 5.87 -2.18
C PHE A 165 10.21 6.92 -3.08
N GLY A 166 9.81 6.99 -4.35
CA GLY A 166 10.20 8.03 -5.28
C GLY A 166 11.05 7.55 -6.44
N ASN A 167 11.30 8.46 -7.38
CA ASN A 167 11.85 8.11 -8.70
C ASN A 167 13.38 8.09 -8.73
N THR A 168 14.01 8.45 -7.61
CA THR A 168 15.47 8.41 -7.45
C THR A 168 15.88 7.10 -6.83
N THR A 169 16.97 6.53 -7.32
CA THR A 169 17.68 5.41 -6.69
C THR A 169 17.85 5.74 -5.20
N LEU A 170 17.34 4.87 -4.32
CA LEU A 170 17.47 5.01 -2.88
C LEU A 170 18.94 4.87 -2.46
N SER A 171 19.71 4.15 -3.28
CA SER A 171 21.16 4.13 -3.19
C SER A 171 21.81 5.22 -4.02
N LEU A 172 22.27 6.27 -3.34
CA LEU A 172 23.34 7.09 -3.85
C LEU A 172 24.66 6.40 -3.47
N GLY A 173 25.01 5.36 -4.24
CA GLY A 173 26.36 4.82 -4.23
C GLY A 173 27.34 5.94 -4.60
N ALA A 174 27.93 6.57 -3.59
CA ALA A 174 28.74 7.74 -3.82
C ALA A 174 30.23 7.40 -3.72
N PRO A 175 31.03 7.72 -4.76
CA PRO A 175 32.45 7.88 -4.55
C PRO A 175 32.64 9.02 -3.54
N TRP A 176 33.45 8.79 -2.50
CA TRP A 176 33.77 9.71 -1.39
C TRP A 176 34.20 11.13 -1.84
N ASN A 177 34.44 11.34 -3.14
CA ASN A 177 34.75 12.64 -3.76
C ASN A 177 33.52 13.46 -4.18
N LYS A 178 32.32 12.88 -4.24
CA LYS A 178 31.04 13.58 -4.35
C LYS A 178 30.39 13.52 -2.97
N LYS A 179 30.13 14.67 -2.35
CA LYS A 179 29.48 14.81 -1.03
C LYS A 179 28.02 14.36 -1.03
N ILE A 180 27.73 13.18 -1.56
CA ILE A 180 26.40 12.61 -1.61
C ILE A 180 26.49 11.42 -0.66
N TYR A 181 25.94 11.54 0.54
CA TYR A 181 25.91 10.38 1.42
C TYR A 181 24.75 9.47 0.99
N PRO A 182 24.90 8.14 1.03
CA PRO A 182 23.77 7.22 0.90
C PRO A 182 22.89 7.48 2.10
N SER A 183 21.83 8.24 1.85
CA SER A 183 21.10 8.91 2.89
C SER A 183 19.68 8.36 2.77
N GLY A 184 19.18 7.67 3.80
CA GLY A 184 17.83 7.12 3.89
C GLY A 184 16.71 8.18 3.80
N ASN A 185 16.94 9.29 3.12
CA ASN A 185 16.08 10.46 3.01
C ASN A 185 14.82 10.15 2.21
N ASN A 186 14.83 9.07 1.42
CA ASN A 186 13.70 8.54 0.67
C ASN A 186 13.31 7.14 1.18
N SER A 187 13.53 6.84 2.46
CA SER A 187 13.28 5.49 2.98
C SER A 187 11.90 5.30 3.61
N VAL A 188 11.12 6.38 3.73
CA VAL A 188 9.80 6.35 4.38
C VAL A 188 8.79 7.18 3.61
N PHE A 189 7.52 6.88 3.80
CA PHE A 189 6.43 7.75 3.35
C PHE A 189 5.29 7.77 4.37
N ILE A 190 4.50 8.84 4.34
CA ILE A 190 3.22 8.91 5.06
C ILE A 190 2.13 8.41 4.11
N LEU A 191 1.38 7.41 4.56
CA LEU A 191 0.16 6.93 3.94
C LEU A 191 -1.03 7.65 4.57
N GLU A 192 -1.86 8.29 3.75
CA GLU A 192 -3.19 8.77 4.12
C GLU A 192 -4.25 7.82 3.55
N VAL A 193 -5.20 7.40 4.37
CA VAL A 193 -6.39 6.64 3.95
C VAL A 193 -7.62 7.41 4.40
N PHE A 194 -8.48 7.78 3.45
CA PHE A 194 -9.74 8.47 3.70
C PHE A 194 -10.92 7.63 3.23
N TYR A 195 -11.85 7.33 4.14
CA TYR A 195 -13.05 6.55 3.85
C TYR A 195 -14.20 6.95 4.79
N ASN A 196 -15.38 7.25 4.22
CA ASN A 196 -16.58 7.66 4.96
C ASN A 196 -16.32 8.74 6.02
N ASP A 197 -15.65 9.83 5.63
CA ASP A 197 -15.30 10.97 6.49
C ASP A 197 -14.33 10.66 7.65
N ILE A 198 -13.75 9.45 7.66
CA ILE A 198 -12.71 9.04 8.60
C ILE A 198 -11.38 9.02 7.86
N ILE A 199 -10.37 9.61 8.50
CA ILE A 199 -9.02 9.70 7.98
C ILE A 199 -8.05 8.96 8.89
N PHE A 200 -7.13 8.24 8.26
CA PHE A 200 -6.08 7.46 8.92
C PHE A 200 -4.73 7.84 8.31
N TYR A 201 -3.72 7.96 9.16
CA TYR A 201 -2.34 8.24 8.75
C TYR A 201 -1.40 7.19 9.33
N LYS A 202 -0.42 6.76 8.55
CA LYS A 202 0.61 5.81 9.00
C LYS A 202 1.92 6.01 8.25
N PHE A 203 3.05 5.80 8.93
CA PHE A 203 4.35 5.67 8.27
C PHE A 203 4.55 4.26 7.71
N MET A 204 5.10 4.19 6.51
CA MET A 204 5.60 2.97 5.88
C MET A 204 7.09 3.18 5.57
N GLU A 205 7.88 2.11 5.61
CA GLU A 205 9.33 2.17 5.40
C GLU A 205 9.82 1.14 4.39
N VAL A 206 10.94 1.44 3.75
CA VAL A 206 11.54 0.64 2.66
C VAL A 206 11.94 -0.77 3.12
N SER A 207 12.24 -0.95 4.40
CA SER A 207 12.71 -2.24 4.94
C SER A 207 11.68 -3.38 4.70
N ASP A 208 10.38 -3.08 4.79
CA ASP A 208 9.30 -4.04 4.50
C ASP A 208 9.37 -4.53 3.04
N PHE A 209 9.72 -3.62 2.14
CA PHE A 209 9.78 -3.87 0.70
C PHE A 209 11.03 -4.67 0.34
N ASN A 210 12.17 -4.34 0.95
CA ASN A 210 13.39 -5.12 0.81
C ASN A 210 13.23 -6.54 1.36
N ILE A 211 12.58 -6.70 2.52
CA ILE A 211 12.28 -8.01 3.08
C ILE A 211 11.36 -8.81 2.14
N ALA A 212 10.34 -8.19 1.55
CA ALA A 212 9.47 -8.87 0.59
C ALA A 212 10.26 -9.36 -0.63
N TYR A 213 11.09 -8.50 -1.22
CA TYR A 213 11.94 -8.85 -2.35
C TYR A 213 12.86 -10.04 -2.02
N TRP A 214 13.60 -9.98 -0.89
CA TRP A 214 14.50 -11.07 -0.48
C TRP A 214 13.77 -12.35 -0.07
N SER A 215 12.49 -12.25 0.27
CA SER A 215 11.61 -13.41 0.52
C SER A 215 11.13 -14.08 -0.77
N GLY A 216 11.54 -13.58 -1.94
CA GLY A 216 11.23 -14.15 -3.26
C GLY A 216 10.11 -13.43 -4.01
N PHE A 217 9.51 -12.39 -3.43
CA PHE A 217 8.45 -11.60 -4.07
C PHE A 217 9.05 -10.51 -4.99
N THR A 218 9.92 -10.88 -5.94
CA THR A 218 10.66 -9.91 -6.76
C THR A 218 9.80 -9.18 -7.79
N ASN A 219 8.75 -9.82 -8.29
CA ASN A 219 7.90 -9.26 -9.35
C ASN A 219 6.69 -8.51 -8.78
N GLU A 220 6.12 -9.02 -7.68
CA GLU A 220 4.92 -8.47 -7.08
C GLU A 220 4.89 -8.77 -5.57
N ALA A 221 4.54 -7.77 -4.76
CA ALA A 221 4.28 -7.95 -3.33
C ALA A 221 3.05 -7.15 -2.89
N VAL A 222 2.29 -7.74 -1.96
CA VAL A 222 1.11 -7.13 -1.33
C VAL A 222 1.42 -6.80 0.13
N TYR A 223 1.21 -5.54 0.51
CA TYR A 223 1.45 -5.02 1.85
C TYR A 223 0.11 -4.71 2.52
N GLU A 224 -0.23 -5.46 3.57
CA GLU A 224 -1.48 -5.24 4.31
C GLU A 224 -1.36 -4.06 5.28
N VAL A 225 -2.28 -3.11 5.15
CA VAL A 225 -2.39 -1.93 6.01
C VAL A 225 -3.69 -2.00 6.78
N GLN A 226 -3.59 -2.49 8.01
CA GLN A 226 -4.67 -2.39 8.99
C GLN A 226 -4.86 -0.94 9.43
N THR A 227 -6.09 -0.45 9.31
CA THR A 227 -6.51 0.90 9.75
C THR A 227 -7.45 0.81 10.95
N ASP A 228 -7.65 1.92 11.68
CA ASP A 228 -8.68 2.02 12.71
C ASP A 228 -10.07 2.41 12.15
N ILE A 229 -10.20 2.50 10.82
CA ILE A 229 -11.44 2.86 10.14
C ILE A 229 -12.44 1.71 10.31
N PRO A 230 -13.64 1.94 10.89
CA PRO A 230 -14.69 0.95 10.89
C PRO A 230 -15.40 0.90 9.53
N ILE A 231 -15.58 -0.30 8.96
CA ILE A 231 -16.60 -0.46 7.91
C ILE A 231 -17.96 -0.44 8.61
N ILE A 232 -18.61 0.72 8.56
CA ILE A 232 -20.05 0.78 8.79
C ILE A 232 -20.66 0.11 7.57
N ILE A 233 -20.99 -1.17 7.69
CA ILE A 233 -21.97 -1.78 6.80
C ILE A 233 -23.22 -0.96 7.07
N GLN A 234 -23.49 0.03 6.21
CA GLN A 234 -24.84 0.55 6.13
C GLN A 234 -25.65 -0.68 5.79
N SER A 235 -26.33 -1.24 6.79
CA SER A 235 -27.39 -2.19 6.57
C SER A 235 -28.31 -1.42 5.66
N SER A 236 -28.21 -1.72 4.37
CA SER A 236 -29.03 -1.07 3.40
C SER A 236 -30.44 -1.52 3.77
N GLN A 237 -31.16 -0.64 4.46
CA GLN A 237 -32.62 -0.66 4.47
C GLN A 237 -33.17 -0.47 3.04
N ARG A 238 -32.32 -0.52 1.99
CA ARG A 238 -32.71 -0.85 0.62
C ARG A 238 -33.23 -2.29 0.44
N ASN A 239 -33.05 -3.19 1.42
CA ASN A 239 -33.51 -4.59 1.33
C ASN A 239 -34.94 -4.88 1.82
N ILE A 240 -35.77 -3.87 2.11
CA ILE A 240 -37.23 -4.07 2.21
C ILE A 240 -37.96 -3.53 0.97
N GLN A 241 -37.29 -2.79 0.08
CA GLN A 241 -37.86 -2.41 -1.23
C GLN A 241 -37.36 -3.28 -2.40
N GLN A 242 -36.19 -3.93 -2.29
CA GLN A 242 -35.72 -4.88 -3.30
C GLN A 242 -36.51 -6.20 -3.30
N SER A 243 -37.06 -6.65 -2.16
CA SER A 243 -37.98 -7.78 -2.17
C SER A 243 -39.27 -7.46 -2.93
N THR A 244 -39.71 -6.19 -2.95
CA THR A 244 -40.87 -5.74 -3.72
C THR A 244 -40.59 -5.69 -5.23
N GLN A 245 -39.35 -5.43 -5.66
CA GLN A 245 -39.00 -5.44 -7.08
C GLN A 245 -38.82 -6.85 -7.65
N VAL A 246 -38.32 -7.82 -6.88
CA VAL A 246 -38.28 -9.22 -7.33
C VAL A 246 -39.70 -9.79 -7.51
N THR A 247 -40.66 -9.38 -6.67
CA THR A 247 -42.08 -9.74 -6.91
C THR A 247 -42.66 -9.04 -8.14
N ASN A 248 -42.16 -7.87 -8.53
CA ASN A 248 -42.59 -7.18 -9.75
C ASN A 248 -41.99 -7.80 -11.02
N ILE A 249 -40.75 -8.33 -10.96
CA ILE A 249 -40.16 -9.10 -12.06
C ILE A 249 -41.00 -10.33 -12.34
N LEU A 250 -41.59 -11.00 -11.34
CA LEU A 250 -42.46 -12.17 -11.57
C LEU A 250 -43.89 -11.81 -12.02
N ASN A 251 -44.30 -10.54 -11.89
CA ASN A 251 -45.66 -10.07 -12.16
C ASN A 251 -45.78 -9.17 -13.40
N ASP A 252 -44.73 -9.03 -14.21
CA ASP A 252 -44.77 -8.25 -15.45
C ASP A 252 -45.57 -8.97 -16.55
N THR A 253 -46.89 -8.83 -16.47
CA THR A 253 -47.87 -9.43 -17.40
C THR A 253 -47.69 -9.03 -18.86
N GLN A 254 -46.95 -7.95 -19.18
CA GLN A 254 -46.67 -7.54 -20.56
C GLN A 254 -45.67 -8.49 -21.24
N ASN A 255 -44.76 -9.10 -20.48
CA ASN A 255 -43.64 -9.89 -21.00
C ASN A 255 -43.73 -11.39 -20.73
N GLN A 256 -44.78 -11.86 -20.05
CA GLN A 256 -44.97 -13.29 -19.71
C GLN A 256 -45.02 -14.25 -20.90
N ASN A 257 -45.30 -13.76 -22.12
CA ASN A 257 -45.30 -14.58 -23.33
C ASN A 257 -43.94 -14.60 -24.05
N ASN A 258 -42.94 -13.83 -23.62
CA ASN A 258 -41.61 -13.85 -24.20
C ASN A 258 -40.83 -15.08 -23.69
N PRO A 259 -40.39 -16.00 -24.57
CA PRO A 259 -39.72 -17.24 -24.16
C PRO A 259 -38.38 -16.98 -23.45
N ILE A 260 -37.67 -15.88 -23.79
CA ILE A 260 -36.41 -15.49 -23.13
C ILE A 260 -36.69 -15.01 -21.71
N TYR A 261 -37.76 -14.23 -21.51
CA TYR A 261 -38.18 -13.77 -20.19
C TYR A 261 -38.55 -14.95 -19.27
N GLN A 262 -39.28 -15.96 -19.78
CA GLN A 262 -39.56 -17.16 -18.99
C GLN A 262 -38.31 -17.96 -18.64
N MET A 263 -37.29 -17.96 -19.51
CA MET A 263 -36.00 -18.59 -19.22
C MET A 263 -35.23 -17.81 -18.14
N ILE A 264 -35.14 -16.47 -18.24
CA ILE A 264 -34.49 -15.63 -17.22
C ILE A 264 -35.18 -15.82 -15.87
N ALA A 265 -36.51 -15.76 -15.81
CA ALA A 265 -37.27 -15.95 -14.57
C ALA A 265 -37.06 -17.33 -13.91
N LYS A 266 -36.83 -18.37 -14.74
CA LYS A 266 -36.55 -19.73 -14.26
C LYS A 266 -35.10 -19.94 -13.84
N CYS A 267 -34.18 -19.17 -14.42
CA CYS A 267 -32.74 -19.19 -14.15
C CYS A 267 -32.31 -18.22 -13.03
N PHE A 268 -33.17 -17.28 -12.65
CA PHE A 268 -32.84 -16.21 -11.71
C PHE A 268 -32.37 -16.75 -10.35
N LYS A 269 -31.16 -16.38 -9.94
CA LYS A 269 -30.47 -16.84 -8.71
C LYS A 269 -30.03 -18.31 -8.69
N GLU A 270 -30.08 -19.01 -9.82
CA GLU A 270 -29.56 -20.38 -9.92
C GLU A 270 -28.08 -20.38 -10.37
N LYS A 271 -27.30 -21.35 -9.89
CA LYS A 271 -25.92 -21.55 -10.37
C LYS A 271 -25.92 -22.10 -11.79
N ALA A 272 -24.82 -21.93 -12.51
CA ALA A 272 -24.64 -22.44 -13.87
C ALA A 272 -24.97 -23.94 -14.02
N ASN A 273 -25.68 -24.30 -15.10
CA ASN A 273 -25.93 -25.68 -15.53
C ASN A 273 -26.72 -26.54 -14.53
N THR A 274 -27.64 -25.94 -13.77
CA THR A 274 -28.64 -26.72 -13.01
C THR A 274 -29.72 -27.24 -13.95
N PRO A 275 -30.42 -28.34 -13.59
CA PRO A 275 -31.59 -28.80 -14.35
C PRO A 275 -32.70 -27.74 -14.50
N SER A 276 -32.72 -26.73 -13.61
CA SER A 276 -33.63 -25.58 -13.67
C SER A 276 -33.23 -24.54 -14.73
N CYS A 277 -31.94 -24.43 -15.08
CA CYS A 277 -31.40 -23.48 -16.05
C CYS A 277 -30.51 -24.15 -17.13
N PRO A 278 -31.11 -24.85 -18.12
CA PRO A 278 -30.37 -25.68 -19.06
C PRO A 278 -29.56 -24.92 -20.14
N ASP A 279 -29.83 -23.63 -20.34
CA ASP A 279 -29.15 -22.82 -21.37
C ASP A 279 -28.74 -21.46 -20.81
N LYS A 280 -27.85 -21.51 -19.80
CA LYS A 280 -27.37 -20.32 -19.11
C LYS A 280 -26.74 -19.30 -20.03
N ASN A 281 -25.95 -19.74 -21.01
CA ASN A 281 -25.24 -18.83 -21.91
C ASN A 281 -26.19 -17.97 -22.76
N ALA A 282 -27.45 -18.38 -22.90
CA ALA A 282 -28.48 -17.61 -23.60
C ALA A 282 -29.12 -16.51 -22.73
N VAL A 283 -28.93 -16.55 -21.41
CA VAL A 283 -29.57 -15.65 -20.43
C VAL A 283 -28.59 -14.90 -19.53
N ASP A 284 -27.30 -15.24 -19.59
CA ASP A 284 -26.16 -14.55 -18.97
C ASP A 284 -25.64 -13.48 -19.95
N TYR A 285 -26.26 -12.31 -19.91
CA TYR A 285 -26.08 -11.20 -20.83
C TYR A 285 -24.78 -10.42 -20.58
N ASP A 286 -24.31 -10.33 -19.34
CA ASP A 286 -23.02 -9.70 -19.03
C ASP A 286 -21.84 -10.67 -19.02
N LYS A 287 -22.10 -11.98 -19.09
CA LYS A 287 -21.11 -13.05 -19.19
C LYS A 287 -20.26 -13.20 -17.93
N ASP A 288 -20.81 -12.85 -16.77
CA ASP A 288 -20.12 -12.95 -15.49
C ASP A 288 -20.18 -14.36 -14.88
N GLY A 289 -21.04 -15.23 -15.40
CA GLY A 289 -21.17 -16.58 -14.92
C GLY A 289 -22.15 -16.74 -13.76
N ASP A 290 -23.14 -15.87 -13.61
CA ASP A 290 -24.46 -16.07 -12.96
C ASP A 290 -25.64 -15.61 -13.85
N VAL A 291 -26.87 -15.70 -13.33
CA VAL A 291 -28.06 -15.15 -13.99
C VAL A 291 -28.80 -14.34 -12.93
N ASP A 292 -28.64 -13.02 -12.98
CA ASP A 292 -29.02 -12.12 -11.91
C ASP A 292 -29.78 -10.87 -12.40
N GLU A 293 -29.86 -9.84 -11.55
CA GLU A 293 -30.59 -8.61 -11.87
C GLU A 293 -29.95 -7.81 -13.02
N GLN A 294 -28.63 -7.91 -13.18
CA GLN A 294 -27.88 -7.23 -14.22
C GLN A 294 -28.19 -7.80 -15.60
N ASP A 295 -28.29 -9.13 -15.71
CA ASP A 295 -28.73 -9.80 -16.93
C ASP A 295 -30.13 -9.37 -17.36
N TYR A 296 -31.04 -9.27 -16.39
CA TYR A 296 -32.41 -8.84 -16.65
C TYR A 296 -32.47 -7.39 -17.17
N LYS A 297 -31.64 -6.49 -16.63
CA LYS A 297 -31.56 -5.10 -17.11
C LYS A 297 -31.03 -5.03 -18.54
N LEU A 298 -29.99 -5.82 -18.86
CA LEU A 298 -29.43 -5.90 -20.21
C LEU A 298 -30.43 -6.51 -21.20
N PHE A 299 -31.20 -7.51 -20.78
CA PHE A 299 -32.29 -8.06 -21.56
C PHE A 299 -33.36 -6.99 -21.87
N LEU A 300 -33.83 -6.22 -20.89
CA LEU A 300 -34.82 -5.16 -21.13
C LEU A 300 -34.30 -4.08 -22.09
N GLN A 301 -33.04 -3.66 -21.94
CA GLN A 301 -32.39 -2.73 -22.86
C GLN A 301 -32.32 -3.29 -24.29
N SER A 302 -32.12 -4.60 -24.45
CA SER A 302 -32.12 -5.26 -25.76
C SER A 302 -33.48 -5.25 -26.46
N LEU A 303 -34.57 -5.10 -25.70
CA LEU A 303 -35.93 -4.95 -26.23
C LEU A 303 -36.28 -3.51 -26.61
N GLY A 304 -35.39 -2.54 -26.38
CA GLY A 304 -35.61 -1.13 -26.69
C GLY A 304 -36.58 -0.42 -25.73
N GLN A 305 -36.69 -0.92 -24.48
CA GLN A 305 -37.35 -0.27 -23.36
C GLN A 305 -36.32 0.41 -22.44
#